data_AF-D6TJ99-F1
#
_entry.id   AF-D6TJ99-F1
#
_cell.length_a   1.000
_cell.length_b   1.000
_cell.length_c   1.000
_cell.angle_alpha   90.00
_cell.angle_beta   90.00
_cell.angle_gamma   90.00
#
_symmetry.space_group_name_H-M   'P 1'
#
loop_
_entity.id
_entity.type
_entity.pdbx_description
1 polymer ?
#
loop_
_entity_poly.entity_id
_entity_poly.type
_entity_poly.pdbx_seq_one_letter_code
_entity_poly.pdbx_strand_id
1 'polypeptide(L)'
;MIKAHKVRLNPTQEQQGYFAKAAGTARFVWNWALAEWNRQYEAGEKPTALKLKKQFNTIRREHFPWTWEVTKNASDQSFLDLGKAFTAFFEGKARRPRFKSKKRSKPSFYLANDQFELGDHRMWIVRRVSAESNTCHRQERSRVKTSRTRANPEGKPKGDCSMLIKREISEGMYDRVSQVLCA
;
A
#
# COMPACT_ATOMS: atom_id res chain seq x y z
N MET A 1 12.80 16.37 12.56
CA MET A 1 13.51 15.81 11.39
C MET A 1 13.01 14.40 11.18
N ILE A 2 12.23 14.16 10.11
CA ILE A 2 11.74 12.83 9.77
C ILE A 2 12.90 11.99 9.22
N LYS A 3 13.26 10.90 9.91
CA LYS A 3 14.24 9.92 9.45
C LYS A 3 13.54 8.70 8.84
N ALA A 4 14.09 8.20 7.74
CA ALA A 4 13.60 6.97 7.13
C ALA A 4 14.58 5.84 7.44
N HIS A 5 14.09 4.77 8.07
CA HIS A 5 14.84 3.56 8.33
C HIS A 5 14.42 2.47 7.35
N LYS A 6 15.40 1.82 6.72
CA LYS A 6 15.19 0.60 5.94
C LYS A 6 15.58 -0.58 6.79
N VAL A 7 14.60 -1.37 7.20
CA VAL A 7 14.79 -2.55 8.05
C VAL A 7 14.62 -3.79 7.19
N ARG A 8 15.59 -4.71 7.22
CA ARG A 8 15.45 -6.03 6.59
C ARG A 8 14.58 -6.90 7.50
N LEU A 9 13.59 -7.58 6.93
CA LEU A 9 12.79 -8.57 7.60
C LEU A 9 13.32 -9.96 7.24
N ASN A 10 13.30 -10.88 8.21
CA ASN A 10 13.59 -12.29 7.99
C ASN A 10 12.29 -13.10 8.19
N PRO A 11 11.37 -13.08 7.21
CA PRO A 11 10.08 -13.76 7.33
C PRO A 11 10.19 -15.28 7.21
N THR A 12 9.31 -16.00 7.92
CA THR A 12 9.08 -17.43 7.70
C THR A 12 8.51 -17.69 6.30
N GLN A 13 8.58 -18.93 5.81
CA GLN A 13 8.07 -19.28 4.48
C GLN A 13 6.57 -18.95 4.31
N GLU A 14 5.77 -19.15 5.35
CA GLU A 14 4.36 -18.75 5.37
C GLU A 14 4.18 -17.23 5.25
N GLN A 15 4.98 -16.45 6.00
CA GLN A 15 4.95 -14.99 5.94
C GLN A 15 5.41 -14.45 4.58
N GLN A 16 6.39 -15.10 3.93
CA GLN A 16 6.78 -14.78 2.57
C GLN A 16 5.62 -14.98 1.59
N GLY A 17 4.89 -16.09 1.73
CA GLY A 17 3.67 -16.35 0.97
C GLY A 17 2.63 -15.24 1.16
N TYR A 18 2.38 -14.84 2.41
CA TYR A 18 1.46 -13.75 2.73
C TYR A 18 1.90 -12.41 2.09
N PHE A 19 3.17 -12.04 2.20
CA PHE A 19 3.68 -10.81 1.62
C PHE A 19 3.62 -10.81 0.10
N ALA A 20 3.90 -11.94 -0.54
CA ALA A 20 3.73 -12.10 -1.98
C ALA A 20 2.26 -11.95 -2.42
N LYS A 21 1.32 -12.53 -1.67
CA LYS A 21 -0.12 -12.34 -1.88
C LYS A 21 -0.54 -10.88 -1.72
N ALA A 22 -0.07 -10.20 -0.68
CA ALA A 22 -0.39 -8.80 -0.41
C ALA A 22 0.15 -7.87 -1.51
N ALA A 23 1.41 -8.04 -1.91
CA ALA A 23 2.00 -7.30 -3.03
C ALA A 23 1.31 -7.62 -4.37
N GLY A 24 0.93 -8.88 -4.59
CA GLY A 24 0.14 -9.31 -5.74
C GLY A 24 -1.22 -8.62 -5.82
N THR A 25 -1.91 -8.53 -4.68
CA THR A 25 -3.20 -7.84 -4.54
C THR A 25 -3.06 -6.35 -4.84
N ALA A 26 -2.06 -5.68 -4.26
CA ALA A 26 -1.81 -4.27 -4.52
C ALA A 26 -1.56 -3.99 -6.01
N ARG A 27 -0.79 -4.86 -6.69
CA ARG A 27 -0.56 -4.78 -8.13
C ARG A 27 -1.84 -4.97 -8.94
N PHE A 28 -2.63 -5.99 -8.60
CA PHE A 28 -3.89 -6.28 -9.30
C PHE A 28 -4.85 -5.09 -9.21
N VAL A 29 -5.07 -4.57 -7.99
CA VAL A 29 -5.99 -3.45 -7.76
C VAL A 29 -5.54 -2.19 -8.51
N TRP A 30 -4.23 -1.92 -8.56
CA TRP A 30 -3.70 -0.83 -9.37
C TRP A 30 -4.04 -0.99 -10.86
N ASN A 31 -3.82 -2.18 -11.42
CA ASN A 31 -4.08 -2.44 -12.84
C ASN A 31 -5.58 -2.37 -13.15
N TRP A 32 -6.42 -2.96 -12.30
CA TRP A 32 -7.87 -2.88 -12.42
C TRP A 32 -8.34 -1.41 -12.40
N ALA A 33 -7.88 -0.64 -11.43
CA ALA A 33 -8.25 0.77 -11.29
C ALA A 33 -7.76 1.63 -12.46
N LEU A 34 -6.58 1.34 -13.02
CA LEU A 34 -6.07 2.03 -14.21
C LEU A 34 -6.87 1.71 -15.47
N ALA A 35 -7.28 0.45 -15.65
CA ALA A 35 -8.14 0.04 -16.76
C ALA A 35 -9.49 0.75 -16.69
N GLU A 36 -10.11 0.76 -15.52
CA GLU A 36 -11.40 1.41 -15.30
C GLU A 36 -11.32 2.94 -15.43
N TRP A 37 -10.21 3.54 -14.97
CA TRP A 37 -9.94 4.96 -15.20
C TRP A 37 -9.88 5.29 -16.69
N ASN A 38 -9.17 4.48 -17.49
CA ASN A 38 -9.07 4.70 -18.93
C ASN A 38 -10.44 4.59 -19.61
N ARG A 39 -11.23 3.57 -19.24
CA ARG A 39 -12.60 3.36 -19.76
C ARG A 39 -13.51 4.57 -19.49
N GLN A 40 -13.54 5.05 -18.24
CA GLN A 40 -14.35 6.23 -17.87
C GLN A 40 -13.86 7.50 -18.57
N TYR A 41 -12.54 7.66 -18.71
CA TYR A 41 -11.96 8.81 -19.38
C TYR A 41 -12.25 8.82 -20.90
N GLU A 42 -12.22 7.66 -21.55
CA GLU A 42 -12.61 7.49 -22.96
C GLU A 42 -14.10 7.78 -23.19
N ALA A 43 -14.95 7.47 -22.20
CA ALA A 43 -16.37 7.83 -22.20
C ALA A 43 -16.63 9.33 -21.92
N GLY A 44 -15.60 10.15 -21.73
CA GLY A 44 -15.71 11.58 -21.44
C GLY A 44 -16.02 11.91 -19.97
N GLU A 45 -16.01 10.91 -19.09
CA GLU A 45 -16.22 11.14 -17.66
C GLU A 45 -14.94 11.61 -16.96
N LYS A 46 -15.12 12.21 -15.77
CA LYS A 46 -14.03 12.60 -14.87
C LYS A 46 -13.93 11.59 -13.71
N PRO A 47 -13.21 10.47 -13.88
CA PRO A 47 -13.02 9.49 -12.82
C PRO A 47 -12.28 10.11 -11.64
N THR A 48 -12.54 9.59 -10.45
CA THR A 48 -11.82 9.96 -9.22
C THR A 48 -11.45 8.69 -8.49
N ALA A 49 -10.26 8.64 -7.89
CA ALA A 49 -9.77 7.46 -7.18
C ALA A 49 -10.75 6.93 -6.12
N LEU A 50 -11.48 7.82 -5.44
CA LEU A 50 -12.50 7.46 -4.45
C LEU A 50 -13.74 6.81 -5.08
N LYS A 51 -14.17 7.26 -6.28
CA LYS A 51 -15.28 6.65 -7.01
C LYS A 51 -14.93 5.23 -7.45
N LEU A 52 -13.73 5.05 -8.01
CA LEU A 52 -13.20 3.73 -8.39
C LEU A 52 -13.11 2.79 -7.19
N LYS A 53 -12.68 3.29 -6.03
CA LYS A 53 -12.64 2.50 -4.79
C LYS A 53 -14.03 2.03 -4.38
N LYS A 54 -15.05 2.89 -4.46
CA LYS A 54 -16.45 2.52 -4.15
C LYS A 54 -16.94 1.42 -5.11
N GLN A 55 -16.75 1.60 -6.41
CA GLN A 55 -17.10 0.61 -7.43
C GLN A 55 -16.41 -0.73 -7.16
N PHE A 56 -15.11 -0.71 -6.87
CA PHE A 56 -14.36 -1.91 -6.54
C PHE A 56 -14.93 -2.61 -5.30
N ASN A 57 -15.23 -1.88 -4.23
CA ASN A 57 -15.74 -2.47 -3.00
C ASN A 57 -17.11 -3.16 -3.19
N THR A 58 -17.94 -2.69 -4.13
CA THR A 58 -19.20 -3.36 -4.49
C THR A 58 -18.93 -4.71 -5.14
N ILE A 59 -18.05 -4.76 -6.15
CA ILE A 59 -17.79 -6.00 -6.91
C ILE A 59 -16.82 -6.96 -6.22
N ARG A 60 -15.99 -6.46 -5.30
CA ARG A 60 -14.85 -7.18 -4.74
C ARG A 60 -15.26 -8.44 -3.98
N ARG A 61 -16.41 -8.42 -3.30
CA ARG A 61 -16.91 -9.57 -2.55
C ARG A 61 -17.25 -10.74 -3.45
N GLU A 62 -17.85 -10.47 -4.60
CA GLU A 62 -18.33 -11.49 -5.54
C GLU A 62 -17.22 -11.96 -6.47
N HIS A 63 -16.51 -11.03 -7.11
CA HIS A 63 -15.53 -11.38 -8.15
C HIS A 63 -14.12 -11.66 -7.60
N PHE A 64 -13.75 -11.08 -6.45
CA PHE A 64 -12.37 -11.12 -5.94
C PHE A 64 -12.29 -11.48 -4.43
N PRO A 65 -12.84 -12.63 -4.01
CA PRO A 65 -12.89 -13.01 -2.59
C PRO A 65 -11.50 -13.12 -1.95
N TRP A 66 -10.49 -13.57 -2.71
CA TRP A 66 -9.10 -13.71 -2.28
C TRP A 66 -8.45 -12.39 -1.81
N THR A 67 -9.03 -11.23 -2.15
CA THR A 67 -8.54 -9.92 -1.67
C THR A 67 -8.75 -9.71 -0.16
N TRP A 68 -9.63 -10.48 0.48
CA TRP A 68 -9.85 -10.45 1.92
C TRP A 68 -8.85 -11.27 2.73
N GLU A 69 -8.09 -12.15 2.08
CA GLU A 69 -7.02 -12.90 2.75
C GLU A 69 -5.88 -11.99 3.24
N VAL A 70 -5.73 -10.82 2.61
CA VAL A 70 -4.67 -9.85 2.88
C VAL A 70 -5.22 -8.62 3.58
N THR A 71 -4.33 -7.81 4.15
CA THR A 71 -4.72 -6.54 4.77
C THR A 71 -5.45 -5.62 3.78
N LYS A 72 -6.55 -4.99 4.25
CA LYS A 72 -7.29 -3.94 3.54
C LYS A 72 -6.38 -2.86 2.94
N ASN A 73 -5.28 -2.54 3.63
CA ASN A 73 -4.35 -1.51 3.21
C ASN A 73 -3.67 -1.83 1.88
N ALA A 74 -3.47 -3.10 1.56
CA ALA A 74 -2.87 -3.53 0.30
C ALA A 74 -3.75 -3.17 -0.90
N SER A 75 -5.09 -3.26 -0.76
CA SER A 75 -6.02 -2.82 -1.81
C SER A 75 -6.25 -1.31 -1.78
N ASP A 76 -6.51 -0.75 -0.60
CA ASP A 76 -6.97 0.64 -0.46
C ASP A 76 -5.90 1.65 -0.88
N GLN A 77 -4.63 1.39 -0.54
CA GLN A 77 -3.56 2.31 -0.88
C GLN A 77 -3.32 2.39 -2.38
N SER A 78 -3.57 1.32 -3.14
CA SER A 78 -3.41 1.32 -4.59
C SER A 78 -4.29 2.36 -5.29
N PHE A 79 -5.51 2.59 -4.80
CA PHE A 79 -6.38 3.65 -5.32
C PHE A 79 -5.85 5.05 -5.00
N LEU A 80 -5.37 5.26 -3.77
CA LEU A 80 -4.82 6.55 -3.35
C LEU A 80 -3.55 6.90 -4.14
N ASP A 81 -2.69 5.91 -4.36
CA ASP A 81 -1.48 6.07 -5.17
C ASP A 81 -1.82 6.38 -6.63
N LEU A 82 -2.90 5.80 -7.17
CA LEU A 82 -3.37 6.09 -8.53
C LEU A 82 -3.85 7.53 -8.64
N GLY A 83 -4.67 7.98 -7.67
CA GLY A 83 -5.11 9.38 -7.60
C GLY A 83 -3.94 10.35 -7.56
N LYS A 84 -2.96 10.10 -6.68
CA LYS A 84 -1.71 10.90 -6.61
C LYS A 84 -0.93 10.90 -7.92
N ALA A 85 -0.87 9.76 -8.61
CA ALA A 85 -0.15 9.65 -9.88
C ALA A 85 -0.84 10.45 -11.00
N PHE A 86 -2.17 10.44 -11.07
CA PHE A 86 -2.90 11.29 -12.01
C PHE A 86 -2.83 12.77 -11.65
N THR A 87 -2.93 13.15 -10.38
CA THR A 87 -2.71 14.53 -9.94
C THR A 87 -1.33 15.03 -10.40
N ALA A 88 -0.27 14.26 -10.15
CA ALA A 88 1.08 14.62 -10.60
C ALA A 88 1.23 14.66 -12.13
N PHE A 89 0.46 13.85 -12.87
CA PHE A 89 0.42 13.88 -14.33
C PHE A 89 -0.24 15.16 -14.85
N PHE A 90 -1.40 15.54 -14.29
CA PHE A 90 -2.10 16.78 -14.66
C PHE A 90 -1.31 18.04 -14.26
N GLU A 91 -0.53 17.98 -13.19
CA GLU A 91 0.42 19.03 -12.79
C GLU A 91 1.69 19.08 -13.65
N GLY A 92 1.87 18.16 -14.62
CA GLY A 92 3.07 18.09 -15.48
C GLY A 92 4.34 17.58 -14.78
N LYS A 93 4.25 17.14 -13.52
CA LYS A 93 5.39 16.67 -12.71
C LYS A 93 5.75 15.21 -12.98
N ALA A 94 4.83 14.42 -13.53
CA ALA A 94 5.02 13.00 -13.77
C ALA A 94 4.44 12.58 -15.13
N ARG A 95 4.93 11.46 -15.67
CA ARG A 95 4.37 10.84 -16.87
C ARG A 95 3.06 10.13 -16.56
N ARG A 96 2.26 9.87 -17.61
CA ARG A 96 0.99 9.12 -17.50
C ARG A 96 1.19 7.79 -16.75
N PRO A 97 0.32 7.45 -15.78
CA PRO A 97 0.37 6.16 -15.10
C PRO A 97 0.31 4.98 -16.08
N ARG A 98 1.10 3.93 -15.81
CA ARG A 98 1.18 2.71 -16.63
C ARG A 98 0.77 1.48 -15.82
N PHE A 99 0.38 0.43 -16.53
CA PHE A 99 0.14 -0.89 -15.93
C PHE A 99 1.41 -1.45 -15.29
N LYS A 100 1.27 -2.04 -14.10
CA LYS A 100 2.35 -2.70 -13.36
C LYS A 100 2.50 -4.15 -13.86
N SER A 101 3.71 -4.52 -14.25
CA SER A 101 4.05 -5.88 -14.69
C SER A 101 4.67 -6.69 -13.56
N LYS A 102 4.26 -7.95 -13.37
CA LYS A 102 4.82 -8.85 -12.35
C LYS A 102 6.35 -8.99 -12.44
N LYS A 103 6.93 -8.97 -13.64
CA LYS A 103 8.38 -9.15 -13.86
C LYS A 103 9.20 -7.87 -13.64
N ARG A 104 8.62 -6.69 -13.95
CA ARG A 104 9.35 -5.41 -13.93
C ARG A 104 9.05 -4.56 -12.70
N SER A 105 7.88 -4.69 -12.09
CA SER A 105 7.52 -3.91 -10.90
C SER A 105 8.02 -4.60 -9.63
N LYS A 106 8.66 -3.84 -8.75
CA LYS A 106 9.04 -4.34 -7.42
C LYS A 106 7.76 -4.71 -6.63
N PRO A 107 7.65 -5.93 -6.11
CA PRO A 107 6.50 -6.30 -5.29
C PRO A 107 6.52 -5.48 -4.00
N SER A 108 5.45 -4.75 -3.74
CA SER A 108 5.34 -3.93 -2.54
C SER A 108 3.89 -3.70 -2.17
N PHE A 109 3.66 -3.51 -0.89
CA PHE A 109 2.36 -3.11 -0.36
C PHE A 109 2.55 -2.13 0.80
N TYR A 110 1.48 -1.42 1.10
CA TYR A 110 1.45 -0.41 2.15
C TYR A 110 0.82 -0.97 3.41
N LEU A 111 1.35 -0.56 4.56
CA LEU A 111 0.80 -0.89 5.86
C LEU A 111 0.74 0.38 6.71
N ALA A 112 -0.48 0.76 7.11
CA ALA A 112 -0.69 1.81 8.10
C ALA A 112 -0.26 1.34 9.50
N ASN A 113 0.07 2.28 10.38
CA ASN A 113 0.69 1.96 11.68
C ASN A 113 -0.27 1.34 12.67
N ASP A 114 -1.56 1.59 12.52
CA ASP A 114 -2.60 0.97 13.32
C ASP A 114 -2.71 -0.55 13.06
N GLN A 115 -2.01 -1.07 12.05
CA GLN A 115 -2.06 -2.47 11.67
C GLN A 115 -0.77 -3.24 12.00
N PHE A 116 0.24 -2.60 12.60
CA PHE A 116 1.44 -3.31 13.05
C PHE A 116 2.04 -2.74 14.32
N GLU A 117 2.58 -3.63 15.14
CA GLU A 117 3.30 -3.30 16.36
C GLU A 117 4.77 -3.69 16.20
N LEU A 118 5.65 -2.86 16.74
CA LEU A 118 7.09 -3.09 16.74
C LEU A 118 7.53 -3.42 18.16
N GLY A 119 8.06 -4.63 18.35
CA GLY A 119 8.94 -4.95 19.47
C GLY A 119 10.40 -4.68 19.11
N ASP A 120 11.32 -5.08 19.99
CA ASP A 120 12.76 -4.82 19.80
C ASP A 120 13.32 -5.43 18.52
N HIS A 121 13.02 -6.71 18.28
CA HIS A 121 13.50 -7.48 17.11
C HIS A 121 12.39 -8.20 16.36
N ARG A 122 11.13 -7.94 16.71
CA ARG A 122 9.96 -8.58 16.11
C ARG A 122 8.94 -7.54 15.70
N MET A 123 8.23 -7.84 14.63
CA MET A 123 7.14 -7.03 14.14
C MET A 123 5.90 -7.91 14.02
N TRP A 124 4.82 -7.44 14.65
CA TRP A 124 3.53 -8.10 14.64
C TRP A 124 2.62 -7.37 13.67
N ILE A 125 2.04 -8.10 12.72
CA ILE A 125 1.03 -7.55 11.83
C ILE A 125 -0.31 -8.06 12.35
N VAL A 126 -1.16 -7.15 12.80
CA VAL A 126 -2.46 -7.52 13.36
C VAL A 126 -3.33 -8.02 12.22
N ARG A 127 -3.60 -9.32 12.20
CA ARG A 127 -4.56 -9.92 11.29
C ARG A 127 -5.95 -9.68 11.85
N ARG A 128 -6.59 -8.56 11.49
CA ARG A 128 -8.03 -8.43 11.69
C ARG A 128 -8.76 -9.37 10.73
N VAL A 129 -9.04 -10.58 11.19
CA VAL A 129 -10.16 -11.39 10.67
C VAL A 129 -11.43 -10.63 11.07
N SER A 130 -12.31 -10.33 10.13
CA SER A 130 -13.48 -9.50 10.42
C SER A 130 -14.40 -10.18 11.43
N ALA A 131 -14.64 -9.53 12.55
CA ALA A 131 -15.88 -9.61 13.31
C ALA A 131 -16.13 -8.20 13.89
N GLU A 132 -17.39 -7.96 14.23
CA GLU A 132 -18.07 -6.68 14.36
C GLU A 132 -17.37 -5.57 15.14
N SER A 133 -17.81 -4.34 14.84
CA SER A 133 -17.71 -3.09 15.60
C SER A 133 -17.10 -3.17 17.00
N ASN A 134 -16.18 -2.24 17.33
CA ASN A 134 -16.42 -1.20 18.34
C ASN A 134 -15.29 -0.14 18.36
N THR A 135 -15.71 1.11 18.17
CA THR A 135 -15.22 2.38 18.73
C THR A 135 -13.73 2.49 19.07
N CYS A 136 -12.96 3.15 18.20
CA CYS A 136 -11.66 3.71 18.57
C CYS A 136 -11.90 5.07 19.24
N HIS A 137 -11.70 5.14 20.56
CA HIS A 137 -11.63 6.40 21.27
C HIS A 137 -10.48 7.24 20.72
N ARG A 138 -10.88 8.37 20.13
CA ARG A 138 -10.17 9.65 20.03
C ARG A 138 -8.72 9.62 20.54
N GLN A 139 -7.79 9.82 19.62
CA GLN A 139 -6.62 10.66 19.90
C GLN A 139 -6.27 11.45 18.65
N GLU A 140 -6.56 12.75 18.72
CA GLU A 140 -6.20 13.77 17.75
C GLU A 140 -4.68 13.81 17.56
N ARG A 141 -4.21 13.80 16.31
CA ARG A 141 -3.29 14.85 15.80
C ARG A 141 -2.97 14.71 14.30
N SER A 142 -3.29 15.81 13.61
CA SER A 142 -2.58 16.43 12.48
C SER A 142 -1.86 15.52 11.49
N ARG A 143 -2.48 15.17 10.36
CA ARG A 143 -2.49 15.95 9.10
C ARG A 143 -1.13 15.92 8.34
N VAL A 144 -1.03 14.93 7.44
CA VAL A 144 -0.86 15.09 5.97
C VAL A 144 0.53 14.88 5.30
N LYS A 145 0.42 14.33 4.07
CA LYS A 145 1.26 14.47 2.85
C LYS A 145 2.47 13.53 2.64
N THR A 146 2.15 12.46 1.91
CA THR A 146 2.83 11.93 0.69
C THR A 146 4.32 12.22 0.50
N SER A 147 5.13 11.17 0.29
CA SER A 147 6.31 11.25 -0.60
C SER A 147 6.89 9.87 -0.95
N ARG A 148 7.25 9.73 -2.24
CA ARG A 148 7.67 8.55 -2.99
C ARG A 148 9.14 8.73 -3.41
N THR A 149 10.00 7.72 -3.28
CA THR A 149 11.35 7.73 -3.91
C THR A 149 11.96 6.30 -3.94
N ARG A 150 12.32 5.80 -5.13
CA ARG A 150 13.64 5.66 -5.80
C ARG A 150 14.36 4.33 -5.55
N ALA A 151 14.95 3.79 -6.60
CA ALA A 151 15.63 2.49 -6.65
C ALA A 151 17.10 2.68 -7.05
N ASN A 152 17.99 1.88 -6.45
CA ASN A 152 19.25 1.47 -7.08
C ASN A 152 19.38 -0.07 -7.02
N PRO A 153 20.18 -0.69 -7.90
CA PRO A 153 20.02 -2.07 -8.32
C PRO A 153 20.93 -3.06 -7.56
N GLU A 154 20.59 -4.33 -7.77
CA GLU A 154 21.44 -5.52 -7.69
C GLU A 154 21.76 -6.18 -6.34
N GLY A 155 21.54 -7.50 -6.35
CA GLY A 155 22.29 -8.45 -5.53
C GLY A 155 21.64 -8.94 -4.23
N LYS A 156 20.37 -9.36 -4.22
CA LYS A 156 19.80 -10.00 -3.00
C LYS A 156 19.19 -11.40 -3.25
N PRO A 157 19.41 -12.34 -2.31
CA PRO A 157 18.90 -13.71 -2.40
C PRO A 157 17.38 -13.75 -2.50
N LYS A 158 16.86 -14.73 -3.25
CA LYS A 158 15.41 -14.97 -3.41
C LYS A 158 14.79 -15.20 -2.02
N GLY A 159 13.97 -14.25 -1.56
CA GLY A 159 13.29 -14.30 -0.24
C GLY A 159 13.44 -13.04 0.63
N ASP A 160 14.26 -12.08 0.23
CA ASP A 160 14.52 -10.89 1.05
C ASP A 160 13.36 -9.87 1.06
N CYS A 161 12.61 -9.81 2.16
CA CYS A 161 11.67 -8.72 2.41
C CYS A 161 12.34 -7.57 3.17
N SER A 162 12.07 -6.33 2.79
CA SER A 162 12.54 -5.15 3.50
C SER A 162 11.38 -4.19 3.76
N MET A 163 11.27 -3.68 4.98
CA MET A 163 10.30 -2.66 5.33
C MET A 163 10.99 -1.31 5.40
N LEU A 164 10.40 -0.32 4.75
CA LEU A 164 10.74 1.08 4.93
C LEU A 164 9.83 1.66 6.00
N ILE A 165 10.42 2.06 7.11
CA ILE A 165 9.74 2.69 8.25
C ILE A 165 10.22 4.13 8.33
N LYS A 166 9.33 5.10 8.19
CA LYS A 166 9.65 6.50 8.49
C LYS A 166 9.38 6.76 9.98
N ARG A 167 10.41 7.16 10.74
CA ARG A 167 10.36 7.58 12.15
C ARG A 167 10.85 9.02 12.28
N GLU A 168 10.08 9.88 12.93
CA GLU A 168 10.61 11.15 13.43
C GLU A 168 11.21 10.94 14.83
N ILE A 169 12.35 11.55 15.13
CA ILE A 169 12.96 11.52 16.46
C ILE A 169 12.58 12.83 17.16
N SER A 170 11.60 12.79 18.06
CA SER A 170 11.33 13.81 19.06
C SER A 170 10.66 13.15 20.26
N GLU A 171 11.10 13.51 21.47
CA GLU A 171 10.47 13.12 22.74
C GLU A 171 8.97 13.46 22.69
N GLY A 172 8.12 12.49 23.00
CA GLY A 172 6.68 12.71 23.12
C GLY A 172 5.91 12.65 21.80
N MET A 173 5.54 11.42 21.42
CA MET A 173 4.24 11.06 20.81
C MET A 173 3.87 11.71 19.45
N TYR A 174 4.02 10.94 18.35
CA TYR A 174 3.03 10.56 17.32
C TYR A 174 3.71 10.07 16.01
N ASP A 175 2.93 9.32 15.22
CA ASP A 175 3.04 9.02 13.77
C ASP A 175 4.18 8.17 13.20
N ARG A 176 3.83 7.19 12.33
CA ARG A 176 4.76 6.51 11.38
C ARG A 176 4.03 6.27 10.04
N VAL A 177 4.69 5.83 8.98
CA VAL A 177 4.03 5.32 7.77
C VAL A 177 5.00 4.28 7.21
N SER A 178 4.53 3.06 6.94
CA SER A 178 5.41 1.96 6.55
C SER A 178 5.04 1.36 5.19
N GLN A 179 6.05 1.17 4.34
CA GLN A 179 5.93 0.45 3.07
C GLN A 179 6.75 -0.83 3.15
N VAL A 180 6.13 -1.98 2.92
CA VAL A 180 6.83 -3.27 2.81
C VAL A 180 7.20 -3.50 1.35
N LEU A 181 8.49 -3.59 1.10
CA LEU A 181 9.06 -4.00 -0.18
C LEU A 181 9.45 -5.48 -0.08
N CYS A 182 8.82 -6.31 -0.90
CA CYS A 182 9.24 -7.70 -1.07
C CYS A 182 10.22 -7.74 -2.25
N ALA A 183 11.35 -8.44 -2.13
CA ALA A 183 12.21 -8.73 -3.28
C ALA A 183 11.68 -9.93 -4.04
#